data_AF-A0A812W4S5-F1
#
_entry.id   AF-A0A812W4S5-F1
#
_cell.length_a   1.000
_cell.length_b   1.000
_cell.length_c   1.000
_cell.angle_alpha   90.00
_cell.angle_beta   90.00
_cell.angle_gamma   90.00
#
_symmetry.space_group_name_H-M   'P 1'
#
loop_
_entity.id
_entity.type
_entity.pdbx_description
1 polymer ?
#
loop_
_entity_poly.entity_id
_entity_poly.type
_entity_poly.pdbx_seq_one_letter_code
_entity_poly.pdbx_strand_id
1 'polypeptide(L)'
;MVGCGSRPPPTPWERHAKSLQQRHVEDDAEGPQLLFPMYTVPAAALLEMVEVKPHEELLSSGVVMEHDEANGHVAFVSHQWVGKGHPDPSFEQFKVLQEVCRDLLSQTSYVHVDTVTCLMRPLQSGFYSQALQSRPLFVWYDYFSVPQSPAAAAKQRQAIDCIPAFIARCRFFFALCPVIESAALSEVLSPFTWVQRGWCRLEKVLHQLTAEDGSWIIIKSRKHLEVMPTVSVSVGSESVGEGTFTDSKDRVQLGPVLKTALRTKLVALMRDGNIVAFRTLLNMQAIYLRGLNVKPAADLVPGVTLGTDVFPERLLAESFLLQNGFRELDEVDGAGWSPLAYAALGGDPEVIQALLQKRADPSTRTRAANAYINVPGNASVVSIAAFYSNNAALE
;
A
#
# COMPACT_ATOMS: atom_id res chain seq x y z
N MET A 1 37.31 -24.61 -28.13
CA MET A 1 35.86 -24.68 -28.39
C MET A 1 35.14 -24.37 -27.10
N VAL A 2 34.69 -23.13 -26.93
CA VAL A 2 33.87 -22.71 -25.79
C VAL A 2 32.46 -23.23 -26.08
N GLY A 3 31.99 -24.20 -25.29
CA GLY A 3 30.65 -24.76 -25.45
C GLY A 3 29.61 -23.65 -25.28
N CYS A 4 28.76 -23.46 -26.29
CA CYS A 4 27.53 -22.71 -26.15
C CYS A 4 26.68 -23.38 -25.06
N GLY A 5 26.81 -22.94 -23.81
CA GLY A 5 25.91 -23.32 -22.74
C GLY A 5 24.51 -22.85 -23.11
N SER A 6 23.64 -23.78 -23.49
CA SER A 6 22.21 -23.51 -23.71
C SER A 6 21.64 -22.84 -22.46
N ARG A 7 20.99 -21.68 -22.62
CA ARG A 7 20.28 -21.00 -21.54
C ARG A 7 19.37 -22.02 -20.83
N PRO A 8 19.41 -22.12 -19.50
CA PRO A 8 18.64 -23.14 -18.80
C PRO A 8 17.13 -22.91 -19.03
N PRO A 9 16.30 -23.96 -19.02
CA PRO A 9 14.89 -23.88 -19.41
C PRO A 9 14.13 -22.89 -18.51
N PRO A 10 13.10 -22.18 -19.02
CA PRO A 10 12.42 -21.16 -18.23
C PRO A 10 11.75 -21.76 -16.98
N THR A 11 11.87 -21.07 -15.84
CA THR A 11 11.22 -21.48 -14.58
C THR A 11 9.69 -21.44 -14.71
N PRO A 12 8.92 -22.11 -13.84
CA PRO A 12 7.47 -22.00 -13.85
C PRO A 12 6.98 -20.55 -13.75
N TRP A 13 7.64 -19.73 -12.93
CA TRP A 13 7.38 -18.29 -12.83
C TRP A 13 7.61 -17.58 -14.18
N GLU A 14 8.77 -17.81 -14.84
CA GLU A 14 9.08 -17.19 -16.14
C GLU A 14 8.09 -17.59 -17.23
N ARG A 15 7.62 -18.85 -17.21
CA ARG A 15 6.59 -19.32 -18.14
C ARG A 15 5.24 -18.64 -17.89
N HIS A 16 4.85 -18.51 -16.62
CA HIS A 16 3.58 -17.87 -16.28
C HIS A 16 3.60 -16.36 -16.56
N ALA A 17 4.69 -15.67 -16.22
CA ALA A 17 4.91 -14.26 -16.55
C ALA A 17 4.78 -14.01 -18.05
N LYS A 18 5.41 -14.84 -18.90
CA LYS A 18 5.27 -14.74 -20.36
C LYS A 18 3.82 -14.96 -20.82
N SER A 19 3.10 -15.90 -20.22
CA SER A 19 1.68 -16.12 -20.53
C SER A 19 0.81 -14.93 -20.11
N LEU A 20 1.10 -14.28 -18.99
CA LEU A 20 0.43 -13.05 -18.54
C LEU A 20 0.69 -11.86 -19.47
N GLN A 21 1.90 -11.75 -20.02
CA GLN A 21 2.28 -10.69 -20.98
C GLN A 21 1.59 -10.85 -22.33
N GLN A 22 1.25 -12.08 -22.72
CA GLN A 22 0.58 -12.38 -23.98
C GLN A 22 -0.94 -12.22 -23.92
N ARG A 23 -1.52 -12.16 -22.72
CA ARG A 23 -2.94 -11.86 -22.52
C ARG A 23 -3.19 -10.37 -22.67
N HIS A 24 -4.30 -10.01 -23.30
CA HIS A 24 -4.72 -8.60 -23.33
C HIS A 24 -5.13 -8.19 -21.91
N VAL A 25 -4.73 -7.00 -21.47
CA VAL A 25 -5.08 -6.49 -20.12
C VAL A 25 -6.60 -6.43 -19.92
N GLU A 26 -7.35 -6.24 -21.00
CA GLU A 26 -8.81 -6.21 -21.03
C GLU A 26 -9.44 -7.58 -20.70
N ASP A 27 -8.76 -8.70 -20.96
CA ASP A 27 -9.25 -10.04 -20.64
C ASP A 27 -9.18 -10.36 -19.14
N ASP A 28 -8.32 -9.65 -18.40
CA ASP A 28 -8.17 -9.78 -16.94
C ASP A 28 -8.92 -8.64 -16.18
N ALA A 29 -9.63 -7.75 -16.89
CA ALA A 29 -10.24 -6.54 -16.36
C ALA A 29 -11.66 -6.74 -15.83
N GLU A 30 -11.83 -7.62 -14.83
CA GLU A 30 -12.92 -7.42 -13.85
C GLU A 30 -12.39 -6.49 -12.76
N GLY A 31 -12.24 -5.20 -13.11
CA GLY A 31 -12.12 -4.16 -12.08
C GLY A 31 -13.36 -4.24 -11.17
N PRO A 32 -13.23 -4.01 -9.85
CA PRO A 32 -14.37 -4.12 -8.95
C PRO A 32 -15.50 -3.21 -9.45
N GLN A 33 -16.68 -3.80 -9.69
CA GLN A 33 -17.87 -3.04 -10.02
C GLN A 33 -18.10 -2.01 -8.92
N LEU A 34 -18.16 -0.74 -9.31
CA LEU A 34 -18.47 0.34 -8.40
C LEU A 34 -19.94 0.25 -8.02
N LEU A 35 -20.21 -0.08 -6.75
CA LEU A 35 -21.56 -0.06 -6.18
C LEU A 35 -22.07 1.37 -5.97
N PHE A 36 -21.16 2.35 -6.00
CA PHE A 36 -21.45 3.77 -5.82
C PHE A 36 -20.47 4.59 -6.66
N PRO A 37 -20.93 5.65 -7.36
CA PRO A 37 -20.03 6.51 -8.14
C PRO A 37 -19.13 7.33 -7.22
N MET A 38 -17.93 7.65 -7.70
CA MET A 38 -16.96 8.44 -6.94
C MET A 38 -17.37 9.92 -6.98
N TYR A 39 -17.68 10.50 -5.83
CA TYR A 39 -17.94 11.94 -5.72
C TYR A 39 -16.69 12.69 -5.27
N THR A 40 -16.46 13.87 -5.84
CA THR A 40 -15.29 14.70 -5.55
C THR A 40 -15.65 16.19 -5.59
N VAL A 41 -14.80 17.03 -4.99
CA VAL A 41 -14.91 18.49 -5.05
C VAL A 41 -13.73 19.04 -5.88
N PRO A 42 -13.97 19.91 -6.88
CA PRO A 42 -12.88 20.59 -7.58
C PRO A 42 -12.03 21.42 -6.62
N ALA A 43 -10.70 21.41 -6.78
CA ALA A 43 -9.81 22.16 -5.90
C ALA A 43 -10.14 23.66 -5.84
N ALA A 44 -10.63 24.25 -6.94
CA ALA A 44 -11.07 25.64 -6.97
C ALA A 44 -12.25 25.90 -6.00
N ALA A 45 -13.25 25.01 -5.96
CA ALA A 45 -14.36 25.12 -5.02
C ALA A 45 -13.91 24.84 -3.59
N LEU A 46 -13.01 23.85 -3.40
CA LEU A 46 -12.41 23.55 -2.11
C LEU A 46 -11.75 24.77 -1.48
N LEU A 47 -11.06 25.60 -2.26
CA LEU A 47 -10.35 26.79 -1.77
C LEU A 47 -11.28 27.93 -1.27
N GLU A 48 -12.55 27.91 -1.67
CA GLU A 48 -13.58 28.89 -1.30
C GLU A 48 -14.47 28.41 -0.14
N MET A 49 -14.35 27.14 0.27
CA MET A 49 -15.12 26.59 1.38
C MET A 49 -14.75 27.30 2.70
N VAL A 50 -15.75 27.59 3.53
CA VAL A 50 -15.55 28.17 4.87
C VAL A 50 -15.92 27.20 6.00
N GLU A 51 -16.56 26.09 5.64
CA GLU A 51 -16.96 24.99 6.52
C GLU A 51 -17.01 23.69 5.69
N VAL A 52 -16.79 22.53 6.30
CA VAL A 52 -16.94 21.23 5.62
C VAL A 52 -18.39 20.77 5.77
N LYS A 53 -19.19 20.84 4.71
CA LYS A 53 -20.61 20.42 4.76
C LYS A 53 -20.79 18.94 4.42
N PRO A 54 -21.88 18.31 4.89
CA PRO A 54 -22.20 16.94 4.50
C PRO A 54 -22.48 16.82 2.99
N HIS A 55 -22.29 15.61 2.47
CA HIS A 55 -22.46 15.26 1.06
C HIS A 55 -23.75 15.81 0.43
N GLU A 56 -24.89 15.64 1.09
CA GLU A 56 -26.20 16.02 0.55
C GLU A 56 -26.33 17.54 0.32
N GLU A 57 -25.78 18.34 1.22
CA GLU A 57 -25.79 19.81 1.10
C GLU A 57 -24.86 20.27 -0.03
N LEU A 58 -23.66 19.69 -0.13
CA LEU A 58 -22.74 20.02 -1.22
C LEU A 58 -23.24 19.50 -2.58
N LEU A 59 -23.99 18.40 -2.59
CA LEU A 59 -24.55 17.84 -3.81
C LEU A 59 -25.70 18.70 -4.32
N SER A 60 -26.58 19.16 -3.42
CA SER A 60 -27.69 20.06 -3.79
C SER A 60 -27.23 21.44 -4.25
N SER A 61 -26.07 21.90 -3.76
CA SER A 61 -25.44 23.15 -4.20
C SER A 61 -24.52 23.00 -5.42
N GLY A 62 -24.31 21.76 -5.92
CA GLY A 62 -23.46 21.47 -7.07
C GLY A 62 -21.95 21.60 -6.81
N VAL A 63 -21.53 21.67 -5.55
CA VAL A 63 -20.12 21.76 -5.15
C VAL A 63 -19.42 20.40 -5.20
N VAL A 64 -20.09 19.35 -4.71
CA VAL A 64 -19.63 17.97 -4.89
C VAL A 64 -20.31 17.38 -6.12
N MET A 65 -19.54 16.67 -6.94
CA MET A 65 -20.00 16.12 -8.20
C MET A 65 -19.41 14.74 -8.45
N GLU A 66 -20.11 13.93 -9.23
CA GLU A 66 -19.58 12.66 -9.72
C GLU A 66 -18.32 12.93 -10.56
N HIS A 67 -17.26 12.17 -10.28
CA HIS A 67 -15.98 12.31 -10.93
C HIS A 67 -15.95 11.55 -12.24
N ASP A 68 -15.49 12.24 -13.29
CA ASP A 68 -15.13 11.66 -14.57
C ASP A 68 -13.61 11.74 -14.72
N GLU A 69 -12.97 10.60 -14.97
CA GLU A 69 -11.52 10.47 -15.14
C GLU A 69 -10.98 11.35 -16.29
N ALA A 70 -11.82 11.69 -17.26
CA ALA A 70 -11.47 12.63 -18.32
C ALA A 70 -11.25 14.06 -17.81
N ASN A 71 -11.89 14.45 -16.69
CA ASN A 71 -11.90 15.82 -16.21
C ASN A 71 -10.67 16.23 -15.41
N GLY A 72 -9.89 15.29 -14.87
CA GLY A 72 -8.73 15.65 -14.08
C GLY A 72 -8.16 14.54 -13.21
N HIS A 73 -7.24 14.92 -12.34
CA HIS A 73 -6.67 14.01 -11.35
C HIS A 73 -7.37 14.16 -10.01
N VAL A 74 -7.42 13.09 -9.22
CA VAL A 74 -7.97 13.09 -7.87
C VAL A 74 -6.86 12.94 -6.83
N ALA A 75 -6.91 13.76 -5.79
CA ALA A 75 -6.19 13.56 -4.55
C ALA A 75 -7.13 12.94 -3.50
N PHE A 76 -6.76 11.77 -2.99
CA PHE A 76 -7.42 11.14 -1.85
C PHE A 76 -6.88 11.77 -0.56
N VAL A 77 -7.77 12.30 0.28
CA VAL A 77 -7.39 12.87 1.57
C VAL A 77 -7.76 11.90 2.69
N SER A 78 -6.75 11.25 3.25
CA SER A 78 -6.88 10.47 4.48
C SER A 78 -6.65 11.38 5.69
N HIS A 79 -7.58 11.38 6.63
CA HIS A 79 -7.53 12.26 7.82
C HIS A 79 -8.16 11.56 9.04
N GLN A 80 -8.04 12.18 10.22
CA GLN A 80 -8.69 11.71 11.44
C GLN A 80 -9.93 12.56 11.74
N TRP A 81 -11.02 11.91 12.15
CA TRP A 81 -12.20 12.63 12.62
C TRP A 81 -11.94 13.23 14.00
N VAL A 82 -12.05 14.55 14.12
CA VAL A 82 -11.92 15.30 15.38
C VAL A 82 -13.13 15.10 16.27
N GLY A 83 -14.32 14.90 15.72
CA GLY A 83 -15.56 14.69 16.47
C GLY A 83 -16.31 13.41 16.09
N LYS A 84 -17.33 13.06 16.88
CA LYS A 84 -18.16 11.86 16.64
C LYS A 84 -19.11 11.99 15.45
N GLY A 85 -19.60 13.21 15.19
CA GLY A 85 -20.58 13.49 14.13
C GLY A 85 -20.06 14.39 13.02
N HIS A 86 -18.83 14.90 13.16
CA HIS A 86 -18.23 15.79 12.19
C HIS A 86 -16.70 15.61 12.20
N PRO A 87 -16.05 15.50 11.03
CA PRO A 87 -14.62 15.24 10.94
C PRO A 87 -13.77 16.43 11.40
N ASP A 88 -14.24 17.66 11.20
CA ASP A 88 -13.48 18.88 11.49
C ASP A 88 -14.40 20.06 11.85
N PRO A 89 -15.06 20.04 13.02
CA PRO A 89 -16.12 21.01 13.37
C PRO A 89 -15.62 22.45 13.48
N SER A 90 -14.34 22.65 13.79
CA SER A 90 -13.71 23.97 13.87
C SER A 90 -13.06 24.41 12.55
N PHE A 91 -13.15 23.59 11.49
CA PHE A 91 -12.52 23.83 10.19
C PHE A 91 -10.99 23.98 10.27
N GLU A 92 -10.35 23.42 11.30
CA GLU A 92 -8.92 23.59 11.56
C GLU A 92 -8.08 22.66 10.66
N GLN A 93 -8.47 21.40 10.52
CA GLN A 93 -7.79 20.45 9.63
C GLN A 93 -7.91 20.87 8.18
N PHE A 94 -9.13 21.17 7.77
CA PHE A 94 -9.47 21.46 6.38
C PHE A 94 -8.83 22.77 5.94
N LYS A 95 -8.71 23.76 6.83
CA LYS A 95 -7.96 24.98 6.54
C LYS A 95 -6.49 24.72 6.24
N VAL A 96 -5.83 23.79 6.94
CA VAL A 96 -4.46 23.38 6.60
C VAL A 96 -4.40 22.78 5.19
N LEU A 97 -5.35 21.92 4.84
CA LEU A 97 -5.46 21.38 3.48
C LEU A 97 -5.64 22.50 2.43
N GLN A 98 -6.54 23.45 2.68
CA GLN A 98 -6.77 24.58 1.78
C GLN A 98 -5.52 25.42 1.57
N GLU A 99 -4.80 25.76 2.64
CA GLU A 99 -3.57 26.55 2.57
C GLU A 99 -2.49 25.82 1.76
N VAL A 100 -2.35 24.51 1.96
CA VAL A 100 -1.42 23.68 1.18
C VAL A 100 -1.82 23.58 -0.27
N CYS A 101 -3.09 23.28 -0.58
CA CYS A 101 -3.57 23.23 -1.96
C CYS A 101 -3.39 24.58 -2.66
N ARG A 102 -3.61 25.69 -1.97
CA ARG A 102 -3.39 27.04 -2.49
C ARG A 102 -1.93 27.24 -2.88
N ASP A 103 -0.99 26.88 -2.00
CA ASP A 103 0.44 27.02 -2.26
C ASP A 103 0.92 26.05 -3.36
N LEU A 104 0.46 24.80 -3.37
CA LEU A 104 0.87 23.81 -4.37
C LEU A 104 0.29 24.08 -5.75
N LEU A 105 -0.91 24.67 -5.87
CA LEU A 105 -1.54 24.95 -7.16
C LEU A 105 -1.16 26.31 -7.76
N SER A 106 -0.78 27.29 -6.93
CA SER A 106 -0.47 28.65 -7.41
C SER A 106 0.97 28.85 -7.86
N GLN A 107 1.92 28.06 -7.36
CA GLN A 107 3.34 28.23 -7.61
C GLN A 107 4.06 26.90 -7.81
N THR A 108 5.14 26.94 -8.58
CA THR A 108 6.10 25.84 -8.64
C THR A 108 6.80 25.72 -7.29
N SER A 109 6.65 24.57 -6.63
CA SER A 109 7.27 24.26 -5.36
C SER A 109 7.76 22.82 -5.34
N TYR A 110 8.68 22.55 -4.41
CA TYR A 110 9.25 21.22 -4.22
C TYR A 110 9.01 20.76 -2.78
N VAL A 111 8.44 19.57 -2.64
CA VAL A 111 8.23 18.92 -1.34
C VAL A 111 9.34 17.88 -1.16
N HIS A 112 10.09 18.01 -0.08
CA HIS A 112 11.21 17.12 0.22
C HIS A 112 10.73 15.75 0.70
N VAL A 113 11.55 14.73 0.45
CA VAL A 113 11.41 13.40 1.07
C VAL A 113 11.62 13.51 2.57
N ASP A 114 10.95 12.67 3.36
CA ASP A 114 11.14 12.67 4.81
C ASP A 114 12.60 12.41 5.22
N THR A 115 12.99 12.98 6.36
CA THR A 115 14.38 12.96 6.85
C THR A 115 14.91 11.53 7.03
N VAL A 116 14.08 10.59 7.51
CA VAL A 116 14.53 9.23 7.78
C VAL A 116 14.82 8.51 6.46
N THR A 117 13.90 8.61 5.51
CA THR A 117 14.13 8.07 4.16
C THR A 117 15.34 8.73 3.50
N CYS A 118 15.51 10.04 3.62
CA CYS A 118 16.67 10.75 3.06
C CYS A 118 18.00 10.20 3.61
N LEU A 119 18.07 9.94 4.92
CA LEU A 119 19.24 9.34 5.56
C LEU A 119 19.50 7.89 5.10
N MET A 120 18.44 7.11 4.95
CA MET A 120 18.54 5.70 4.56
C MET A 120 18.77 5.52 3.04
N ARG A 121 18.30 6.46 2.23
CA ARG A 121 18.25 6.43 0.75
C ARG A 121 18.46 7.85 0.16
N PRO A 122 19.71 8.34 0.11
CA PRO A 122 20.01 9.73 -0.26
C PRO A 122 19.71 10.11 -1.72
N LEU A 123 19.37 9.15 -2.58
CA LEU A 123 19.08 9.39 -4.01
C LEU A 123 17.59 9.52 -4.33
N GLN A 124 16.71 9.54 -3.32
CA GLN A 124 15.28 9.61 -3.55
C GLN A 124 14.84 11.05 -3.88
N SER A 125 14.15 11.22 -5.01
CA SER A 125 13.56 12.50 -5.38
C SER A 125 12.29 12.76 -4.58
N GLY A 126 12.09 14.03 -4.24
CA GLY A 126 10.85 14.55 -3.69
C GLY A 126 9.80 14.77 -4.77
N PHE A 127 8.89 15.70 -4.51
CA PHE A 127 7.71 15.93 -5.33
C PHE A 127 7.67 17.37 -5.85
N TYR A 128 7.48 17.53 -7.15
CA TYR A 128 7.29 18.81 -7.80
C TYR A 128 5.80 19.11 -7.95
N SER A 129 5.37 20.30 -7.51
CA SER A 129 3.95 20.69 -7.51
C SER A 129 3.31 20.72 -8.90
N GLN A 130 4.11 20.82 -9.97
CA GLN A 130 3.65 20.75 -11.35
C GLN A 130 2.89 19.46 -11.66
N ALA A 131 3.17 18.35 -10.95
CA ALA A 131 2.39 17.13 -11.10
C ALA A 131 0.91 17.37 -10.76
N LEU A 132 0.61 18.16 -9.71
CA LEU A 132 -0.76 18.54 -9.33
C LEU A 132 -1.38 19.55 -10.30
N GLN A 133 -0.56 20.36 -10.96
CA GLN A 133 -0.98 21.42 -11.88
C GLN A 133 -1.18 20.92 -13.31
N SER A 134 -0.71 19.70 -13.61
CA SER A 134 -0.71 19.13 -14.96
C SER A 134 -2.10 18.95 -15.55
N ARG A 135 -3.11 18.74 -14.68
CA ARG A 135 -4.53 18.62 -15.01
C ARG A 135 -5.36 19.25 -13.89
N PRO A 136 -6.64 19.57 -14.11
CA PRO A 136 -7.52 20.00 -13.02
C PRO A 136 -7.47 19.00 -11.86
N LEU A 137 -7.35 19.52 -10.64
CA LEU A 137 -7.29 18.71 -9.43
C LEU A 137 -8.66 18.65 -8.77
N PHE A 138 -9.07 17.44 -8.41
CA PHE A 138 -10.26 17.14 -7.61
C PHE A 138 -9.83 16.51 -6.29
N VAL A 139 -10.64 16.68 -5.26
CA VAL A 139 -10.37 16.15 -3.93
C VAL A 139 -11.46 15.20 -3.52
N TRP A 140 -11.06 13.99 -3.14
CA TRP A 140 -11.89 13.04 -2.44
C TRP A 140 -11.64 13.18 -0.94
N TYR A 141 -12.73 13.40 -0.20
CA TYR A 141 -12.74 13.56 1.25
C TYR A 141 -13.98 12.86 1.80
N ASP A 142 -13.80 11.93 2.73
CA ASP A 142 -14.85 10.99 3.15
C ASP A 142 -16.19 11.65 3.50
N TYR A 143 -16.19 12.78 4.22
CA TYR A 143 -17.42 13.39 4.73
C TYR A 143 -18.34 13.95 3.65
N PHE A 144 -17.79 14.63 2.64
CA PHE A 144 -18.60 15.13 1.52
C PHE A 144 -18.63 14.20 0.31
N SER A 145 -17.75 13.20 0.24
CA SER A 145 -17.71 12.23 -0.86
C SER A 145 -18.58 11.00 -0.57
N VAL A 146 -18.96 10.80 0.69
CA VAL A 146 -19.84 9.72 1.16
C VAL A 146 -21.11 10.33 1.75
N PRO A 147 -22.32 9.82 1.43
CA PRO A 147 -23.57 10.25 2.05
C PRO A 147 -23.54 10.21 3.58
N GLN A 148 -24.10 11.22 4.25
CA GLN A 148 -24.09 11.34 5.72
C GLN A 148 -25.49 11.24 6.34
N SER A 149 -26.54 11.39 5.54
CA SER A 149 -27.92 11.35 6.03
C SER A 149 -28.32 9.94 6.49
N PRO A 150 -29.04 9.78 7.61
CA PRO A 150 -29.60 8.48 8.02
C PRO A 150 -30.49 7.84 6.96
N ALA A 151 -31.20 8.66 6.16
CA ALA A 151 -32.03 8.18 5.06
C ALA A 151 -31.22 7.57 3.90
N ALA A 152 -29.92 7.91 3.82
CA ALA A 152 -28.98 7.43 2.82
C ALA A 152 -28.06 6.32 3.33
N ALA A 153 -28.35 5.69 4.48
CA ALA A 153 -27.48 4.68 5.11
C ALA A 153 -27.07 3.54 4.17
N ALA A 154 -27.97 3.07 3.29
CA ALA A 154 -27.64 2.05 2.29
C ALA A 154 -26.61 2.55 1.26
N LYS A 155 -26.77 3.79 0.77
CA LYS A 155 -25.82 4.42 -0.16
C LYS A 155 -24.49 4.75 0.52
N GLN A 156 -24.53 5.18 1.78
CA GLN A 156 -23.33 5.38 2.60
C GLN A 156 -22.53 4.07 2.68
N ARG A 157 -23.18 2.95 2.97
CA ARG A 157 -22.50 1.65 3.02
C ARG A 157 -21.89 1.26 1.67
N GLN A 158 -22.63 1.42 0.58
CA GLN A 158 -22.12 1.16 -0.77
C GLN A 158 -20.89 2.02 -1.11
N ALA A 159 -20.90 3.30 -0.72
CA ALA A 159 -19.78 4.21 -0.91
C ALA A 159 -18.56 3.80 -0.08
N ILE A 160 -18.75 3.41 1.19
CA ILE A 160 -17.69 2.90 2.07
C ILE A 160 -17.07 1.62 1.49
N ASP A 161 -17.89 0.69 1.01
CA ASP A 161 -17.41 -0.55 0.38
C ASP A 161 -16.62 -0.28 -0.92
N CYS A 162 -16.83 0.89 -1.56
CA CYS A 162 -16.10 1.33 -2.75
C CYS A 162 -14.81 2.11 -2.45
N ILE A 163 -14.52 2.49 -1.19
CA ILE A 163 -13.30 3.25 -0.84
C ILE A 163 -12.02 2.61 -1.41
N PRO A 164 -11.80 1.29 -1.33
CA PRO A 164 -10.62 0.66 -1.94
C PRO A 164 -10.50 0.92 -3.45
N ALA A 165 -11.63 0.92 -4.16
CA ALA A 165 -11.69 1.17 -5.59
C ALA A 165 -11.57 2.66 -5.93
N PHE A 166 -11.95 3.56 -5.03
CA PHE A 166 -11.72 5.01 -5.16
C PHE A 166 -10.23 5.35 -4.99
N ILE A 167 -9.56 4.77 -3.99
CA ILE A 167 -8.11 4.95 -3.77
C ILE A 167 -7.34 4.52 -5.01
N ALA A 168 -7.68 3.37 -5.61
CA ALA A 168 -7.03 2.86 -6.81
C ALA A 168 -7.17 3.79 -8.04
N ARG A 169 -8.18 4.68 -8.05
CA ARG A 169 -8.41 5.69 -9.11
C ARG A 169 -7.78 7.04 -8.77
N CYS A 170 -7.32 7.24 -7.54
CA CYS A 170 -6.70 8.50 -7.14
C CYS A 170 -5.24 8.55 -7.59
N ARG A 171 -4.84 9.67 -8.19
CA ARG A 171 -3.45 9.88 -8.64
C ARG A 171 -2.54 10.30 -7.50
N PHE A 172 -3.09 10.97 -6.50
CA PHE A 172 -2.37 11.50 -5.34
C PHE A 172 -3.01 11.03 -4.05
N PHE A 173 -2.20 10.90 -3.01
CA PHE A 173 -2.66 10.57 -1.66
C PHE A 173 -2.05 11.56 -0.67
N PHE A 174 -2.92 12.22 0.09
CA PHE A 174 -2.56 13.15 1.13
C PHE A 174 -2.99 12.58 2.48
N ALA A 175 -2.03 12.33 3.37
CA ALA A 175 -2.30 12.10 4.78
C ALA A 175 -2.35 13.46 5.48
N LEU A 176 -3.55 13.97 5.73
CA LEU A 176 -3.79 15.23 6.42
C LEU A 176 -3.75 14.98 7.93
N CYS A 177 -2.61 15.27 8.55
CA CYS A 177 -2.32 14.94 9.94
C CYS A 177 -1.74 16.14 10.71
N PRO A 178 -2.43 17.29 10.74
CA PRO A 178 -2.01 18.40 11.59
C PRO A 178 -2.13 18.04 13.08
N VAL A 179 -1.39 18.77 13.92
CA VAL A 179 -1.49 18.61 15.37
C VAL A 179 -2.67 19.44 15.89
N ILE A 180 -3.73 18.77 16.32
CA ILE A 180 -4.99 19.42 16.73
C ILE A 180 -5.51 18.79 18.00
N GLU A 181 -5.97 19.62 18.94
CA GLU A 181 -6.64 19.17 20.14
C GLU A 181 -8.11 18.83 19.83
N SER A 182 -8.53 17.61 20.15
CA SER A 182 -9.94 17.24 20.15
C SER A 182 -10.48 17.23 21.58
N ALA A 183 -11.22 18.29 21.95
CA ALA A 183 -11.96 18.30 23.21
C ALA A 183 -13.02 17.18 23.28
N ALA A 184 -13.56 16.75 22.12
CA ALA A 184 -14.58 15.70 22.05
C ALA A 184 -14.02 14.31 22.31
N LEU A 185 -12.75 14.07 21.97
CA LEU A 185 -12.05 12.79 22.16
C LEU A 185 -11.12 12.82 23.38
N SER A 186 -10.88 13.99 23.96
CA SER A 186 -9.86 14.21 25.01
C SER A 186 -8.46 13.74 24.57
N GLU A 187 -8.13 13.99 23.30
CA GLU A 187 -6.90 13.53 22.65
C GLU A 187 -6.28 14.63 21.79
N VAL A 188 -4.98 14.51 21.52
CA VAL A 188 -4.26 15.36 20.56
C VAL A 188 -4.00 14.54 19.31
N LEU A 189 -4.65 14.92 18.21
CA LEU A 189 -4.45 14.31 16.91
C LEU A 189 -3.09 14.72 16.36
N SER A 190 -2.41 13.80 15.67
CA SER A 190 -1.07 13.99 15.13
C SER A 190 -0.76 12.90 14.09
N PRO A 191 0.37 12.97 13.37
CA PRO A 191 0.84 11.87 12.53
C PRO A 191 0.93 10.52 13.28
N PHE A 192 1.25 10.57 14.57
CA PHE A 192 1.37 9.38 15.42
C PHE A 192 0.00 8.74 15.70
N THR A 193 -1.03 9.51 16.04
CA THR A 193 -2.37 8.96 16.23
C THR A 193 -2.98 8.52 14.90
N TRP A 194 -2.70 9.23 13.80
CA TRP A 194 -3.17 8.87 12.46
C TRP A 194 -2.71 7.47 12.07
N VAL A 195 -1.42 7.18 12.25
CA VAL A 195 -0.87 5.88 11.89
C VAL A 195 -1.29 4.75 12.83
N GLN A 196 -2.00 5.03 13.93
CA GLN A 196 -2.60 4.00 14.79
C GLN A 196 -3.97 3.55 14.28
N ARG A 197 -4.65 4.30 13.41
CA ARG A 197 -5.99 3.95 12.93
C ARG A 197 -5.94 2.88 11.84
N GLY A 198 -6.75 1.83 12.00
CA GLY A 198 -6.83 0.72 11.06
C GLY A 198 -7.25 1.15 9.65
N TRP A 199 -8.26 2.02 9.53
CA TRP A 199 -8.70 2.57 8.24
C TRP A 199 -7.62 3.41 7.56
N CYS A 200 -6.97 4.32 8.29
CA CYS A 200 -5.88 5.14 7.74
C CYS A 200 -4.69 4.29 7.27
N ARG A 201 -4.34 3.22 8.00
CA ARG A 201 -3.34 2.23 7.57
C ARG A 201 -3.77 1.53 6.28
N LEU A 202 -5.02 1.08 6.19
CA LEU A 202 -5.54 0.44 4.99
C LEU A 202 -5.46 1.38 3.78
N GLU A 203 -5.95 2.60 3.93
CA GLU A 203 -5.98 3.62 2.87
C GLU A 203 -4.57 3.85 2.29
N LYS A 204 -3.59 4.05 3.20
CA LYS A 204 -2.18 4.19 2.83
C LYS A 204 -1.66 2.98 2.07
N VAL A 205 -1.87 1.77 2.59
CA VAL A 205 -1.38 0.53 1.98
C VAL A 205 -2.02 0.29 0.61
N LEU A 206 -3.32 0.54 0.47
CA LEU A 206 -4.01 0.38 -0.81
C LEU A 206 -3.48 1.35 -1.87
N HIS A 207 -3.19 2.60 -1.49
CA HIS A 207 -2.52 3.55 -2.38
C HIS A 207 -1.13 3.06 -2.80
N GLN A 208 -0.31 2.60 -1.84
CA GLN A 208 1.02 2.06 -2.12
C GLN A 208 1.00 0.86 -3.08
N LEU A 209 -0.04 0.02 -3.01
CA LEU A 209 -0.20 -1.13 -3.89
C LEU A 209 -0.69 -0.75 -5.29
N THR A 210 -1.56 0.25 -5.40
CA THR A 210 -2.28 0.56 -6.65
C THR A 210 -1.63 1.69 -7.46
N ALA A 211 -1.00 2.67 -6.82
CA ALA A 211 -0.35 3.77 -7.52
C ALA A 211 0.94 3.33 -8.24
N GLU A 212 1.30 4.08 -9.28
CA GLU A 212 2.44 3.81 -10.16
C GLU A 212 3.78 3.86 -9.39
N ASP A 213 4.04 4.97 -8.69
CA ASP A 213 5.25 5.14 -7.87
C ASP A 213 5.00 4.90 -6.37
N GLY A 214 3.74 4.64 -5.98
CA GLY A 214 3.28 4.42 -4.61
C GLY A 214 3.71 5.47 -3.58
N SER A 215 4.10 6.66 -4.02
CA SER A 215 4.49 7.78 -3.17
C SER A 215 3.27 8.55 -2.68
N TRP A 216 3.38 9.18 -1.52
CA TRP A 216 2.30 9.95 -0.91
C TRP A 216 2.86 11.13 -0.13
N ILE A 217 2.01 12.10 0.21
CA ILE A 217 2.44 13.30 0.95
C ILE A 217 1.78 13.30 2.33
N ILE A 218 2.58 13.44 3.38
CA ILE A 218 2.07 13.77 4.71
C ILE A 218 2.02 15.29 4.88
N ILE A 219 0.89 15.78 5.38
CA ILE A 219 0.64 17.20 5.62
C ILE A 219 0.49 17.40 7.13
N LYS A 220 1.52 17.97 7.76
CA LYS A 220 1.54 18.27 9.22
C LYS A 220 1.17 19.72 9.50
N SER A 221 1.50 20.62 8.58
CA SER A 221 1.07 22.01 8.57
C SER A 221 1.29 22.59 7.18
N ARG A 222 0.85 23.83 6.94
CA ARG A 222 1.16 24.57 5.71
C ARG A 222 2.65 24.59 5.36
N LYS A 223 3.53 24.63 6.36
CA LYS A 223 5.00 24.73 6.18
C LYS A 223 5.72 23.39 6.35
N HIS A 224 5.02 22.32 6.73
CA HIS A 224 5.63 21.03 7.00
C HIS A 224 4.91 19.94 6.22
N LEU A 225 5.45 19.69 5.03
CA LEU A 225 5.01 18.70 4.06
C LEU A 225 6.18 17.80 3.75
N GLU A 226 5.96 16.49 3.72
CA GLU A 226 7.00 15.52 3.42
C GLU A 226 6.46 14.45 2.46
N VAL A 227 7.27 14.10 1.48
CA VAL A 227 7.01 12.98 0.58
C VAL A 227 7.47 11.70 1.23
N MET A 228 6.57 10.73 1.27
CA MET A 228 6.79 9.40 1.79
C MET A 228 6.80 8.43 0.61
N PRO A 229 7.92 7.74 0.32
CA PRO A 229 7.96 6.78 -0.77
C PRO A 229 7.31 5.45 -0.39
N THR A 230 7.02 4.61 -1.39
CA THR A 230 6.46 3.25 -1.18
C THR A 230 7.32 2.39 -0.28
N VAL A 231 8.63 2.53 -0.39
CA VAL A 231 9.63 1.71 0.31
C VAL A 231 9.66 1.97 1.82
N SER A 232 8.97 3.03 2.27
CA SER A 232 8.77 3.38 3.67
C SER A 232 7.66 2.52 4.29
N VAL A 233 7.89 1.21 4.38
CA VAL A 233 7.33 0.47 5.50
C VAL A 233 8.16 0.93 6.69
N SER A 234 7.53 1.76 7.54
CA SER A 234 8.13 2.35 8.74
C SER A 234 8.89 1.31 9.55
N VAL A 235 9.90 1.77 10.28
CA VAL A 235 10.57 0.97 11.32
C VAL A 235 9.51 0.65 12.39
N GLY A 236 8.95 -0.56 12.33
CA GLY A 236 7.83 -0.99 13.18
C GLY A 236 6.60 -1.40 12.36
N SER A 237 6.04 -2.56 12.68
CA SER A 237 4.86 -3.14 12.04
C SER A 237 3.64 -2.20 12.12
N GLU A 238 3.38 -1.46 11.05
CA GLU A 238 2.15 -0.67 10.87
C GLU A 238 1.09 -1.48 10.10
N SER A 239 0.98 -2.76 10.43
CA SER A 239 0.05 -3.68 9.76
C SER A 239 -1.39 -3.23 9.99
N VAL A 240 -2.24 -3.38 8.96
CA VAL A 240 -3.63 -2.87 9.01
C VAL A 240 -4.40 -3.49 10.18
N GLY A 241 -4.26 -4.80 10.40
CA GLY A 241 -4.99 -5.52 11.44
C GLY A 241 -4.59 -5.17 12.87
N GLU A 242 -3.38 -4.63 13.06
CA GLU A 242 -2.86 -4.16 14.35
C GLU A 242 -3.31 -2.74 14.68
N GLY A 243 -4.00 -2.06 13.75
CA GLY A 243 -4.57 -0.75 13.99
C GLY A 243 -5.80 -0.77 14.89
N THR A 244 -6.11 0.40 15.44
CA THR A 244 -7.33 0.69 16.19
C THR A 244 -8.49 0.91 15.22
N PHE A 245 -9.57 0.16 15.40
CA PHE A 245 -10.81 0.28 14.63
C PHE A 245 -11.94 0.79 15.52
N THR A 246 -12.76 1.69 15.00
CA THR A 246 -13.98 2.14 15.68
C THR A 246 -15.02 1.02 15.75
N ASP A 247 -15.21 0.27 14.66
CA ASP A 247 -15.97 -0.98 14.64
C ASP A 247 -15.01 -2.15 14.39
N SER A 248 -14.95 -3.09 15.34
CA SER A 248 -14.09 -4.26 15.24
C SER A 248 -14.47 -5.20 14.09
N LYS A 249 -15.71 -5.11 13.56
CA LYS A 249 -16.15 -5.85 12.37
C LYS A 249 -15.40 -5.43 11.11
N ASP A 250 -14.99 -4.17 11.01
CA ASP A 250 -14.23 -3.67 9.86
C ASP A 250 -12.94 -4.46 9.69
N ARG A 251 -12.25 -4.79 10.79
CA ARG A 251 -11.03 -5.61 10.77
C ARG A 251 -11.21 -6.93 10.01
N VAL A 252 -12.36 -7.59 10.19
CA VAL A 252 -12.66 -8.88 9.53
C VAL A 252 -13.00 -8.67 8.06
N GLN A 253 -13.72 -7.59 7.73
CA GLN A 253 -14.15 -7.28 6.36
C GLN A 253 -13.00 -6.81 5.47
N LEU A 254 -12.00 -6.12 6.06
CA LEU A 254 -10.89 -5.54 5.32
C LEU A 254 -9.79 -6.54 4.95
N GLY A 255 -9.71 -7.67 5.67
CA GLY A 255 -8.74 -8.74 5.36
C GLY A 255 -8.85 -9.27 3.92
N PRO A 256 -10.04 -9.70 3.46
CA PRO A 256 -10.26 -10.12 2.07
C PRO A 256 -9.97 -9.02 1.05
N VAL A 257 -10.33 -7.77 1.36
CA VAL A 257 -10.07 -6.61 0.48
C VAL A 257 -8.57 -6.44 0.25
N LEU A 258 -7.78 -6.40 1.33
CA LEU A 258 -6.33 -6.24 1.24
C LEU A 258 -5.65 -7.45 0.57
N LYS A 259 -6.12 -8.67 0.84
CA LYS A 259 -5.64 -9.87 0.15
C LYS A 259 -5.85 -9.79 -1.36
N THR A 260 -7.02 -9.32 -1.81
CA THR A 260 -7.31 -9.12 -3.22
C THR A 260 -6.37 -8.08 -3.84
N ALA A 261 -6.17 -6.93 -3.17
CA ALA A 261 -5.23 -5.90 -3.64
C ALA A 261 -3.79 -6.42 -3.76
N LEU A 262 -3.31 -7.18 -2.77
CA LEU A 262 -1.99 -7.83 -2.80
C LEU A 262 -1.88 -8.81 -3.97
N ARG A 263 -2.88 -9.67 -4.18
CA ARG A 263 -2.92 -10.61 -5.31
C ARG A 263 -2.86 -9.87 -6.64
N THR A 264 -3.67 -8.83 -6.83
CA THR A 264 -3.69 -8.02 -8.05
C THR A 264 -2.32 -7.40 -8.32
N LYS A 265 -1.68 -6.81 -7.31
CA LYS A 265 -0.33 -6.23 -7.47
C LYS A 265 0.71 -7.30 -7.77
N LEU A 266 0.66 -8.47 -7.13
CA LEU A 266 1.58 -9.57 -7.42
C LEU A 266 1.46 -10.07 -8.86
N VAL A 267 0.24 -10.21 -9.37
CA VAL A 267 0.00 -10.56 -10.78
C VAL A 267 0.51 -9.47 -11.72
N ALA A 268 0.30 -8.19 -11.40
CA ALA A 268 0.83 -7.08 -12.19
C ALA A 268 2.38 -7.09 -12.24
N LEU A 269 3.05 -7.25 -11.09
CA LEU A 269 4.51 -7.35 -11.03
C LEU A 269 5.05 -8.54 -11.81
N MET A 270 4.30 -9.65 -11.85
CA MET A 270 4.65 -10.81 -12.66
C MET A 270 4.51 -10.51 -14.16
N ARG A 271 3.43 -9.82 -14.57
CA ARG A 271 3.23 -9.35 -15.95
C ARG A 271 4.35 -8.39 -16.38
N ASP A 272 4.79 -7.50 -15.50
CA ASP A 272 5.89 -6.55 -15.76
C ASP A 272 7.28 -7.24 -15.80
N GLY A 273 7.35 -8.52 -15.42
CA GLY A 273 8.62 -9.25 -15.33
C GLY A 273 9.49 -8.81 -14.16
N ASN A 274 8.95 -8.04 -13.20
CA ASN A 274 9.69 -7.50 -12.06
C ASN A 274 9.79 -8.53 -10.93
N ILE A 275 10.65 -9.54 -11.14
CA ILE A 275 10.86 -10.66 -10.21
C ILE A 275 11.26 -10.22 -8.80
N VAL A 276 12.07 -9.16 -8.65
CA VAL A 276 12.57 -8.70 -7.34
C VAL A 276 11.44 -8.04 -6.54
N ALA A 277 10.64 -7.19 -7.17
CA ALA A 277 9.44 -6.61 -6.54
C ALA A 277 8.44 -7.71 -6.19
N PHE A 278 8.24 -8.67 -7.09
CA PHE A 278 7.35 -9.80 -6.88
C PHE A 278 7.76 -10.64 -5.67
N ARG A 279 9.03 -11.09 -5.61
CA ARG A 279 9.58 -11.85 -4.46
C ARG A 279 9.44 -11.06 -3.16
N THR A 280 9.74 -9.77 -3.19
CA THR A 280 9.63 -8.92 -2.02
C THR A 280 8.18 -8.84 -1.53
N LEU A 281 7.23 -8.52 -2.40
CA LEU A 281 5.82 -8.40 -2.02
C LEU A 281 5.22 -9.75 -1.61
N LEU A 282 5.59 -10.85 -2.29
CA LEU A 282 5.12 -12.20 -2.00
C LEU A 282 5.42 -12.58 -0.55
N ASN A 283 6.64 -12.28 -0.10
CA ASN A 283 7.10 -12.56 1.26
C ASN A 283 6.72 -11.47 2.27
N MET A 284 6.34 -10.27 1.83
CA MET A 284 5.78 -9.24 2.72
C MET A 284 4.29 -9.45 3.06
N GLN A 285 3.60 -10.39 2.40
CA GLN A 285 2.16 -10.60 2.61
C GLN A 285 1.79 -10.87 4.08
N ALA A 286 2.60 -11.65 4.80
CA ALA A 286 2.36 -11.95 6.21
C ALA A 286 2.40 -10.70 7.09
N ILE A 287 3.26 -9.74 6.74
CA ILE A 287 3.36 -8.45 7.41
C ILE A 287 2.12 -7.62 7.09
N TYR A 288 1.77 -7.42 5.81
CA TYR A 288 0.58 -6.65 5.43
C TYR A 288 -0.73 -7.19 6.03
N LEU A 289 -0.87 -8.52 6.13
CA LEU A 289 -2.08 -9.20 6.61
C LEU A 289 -2.07 -9.48 8.13
N ARG A 290 -1.02 -9.08 8.85
CA ARG A 290 -0.90 -9.30 10.29
C ARG A 290 -2.09 -8.68 11.04
N GLY A 291 -2.69 -9.47 11.92
CA GLY A 291 -3.87 -9.07 12.71
C GLY A 291 -5.21 -9.10 11.95
N LEU A 292 -5.24 -9.42 10.64
CA LEU A 292 -6.48 -9.47 9.84
C LEU A 292 -7.13 -10.86 9.77
N ASN A 293 -6.49 -11.89 10.35
CA ASN A 293 -6.97 -13.29 10.34
C ASN A 293 -7.28 -13.83 8.93
N VAL A 294 -6.46 -13.44 7.95
CA VAL A 294 -6.59 -13.89 6.56
C VAL A 294 -5.26 -14.47 6.10
N LYS A 295 -5.31 -15.67 5.52
CA LYS A 295 -4.12 -16.32 4.94
C LYS A 295 -3.65 -15.55 3.69
N PRO A 296 -2.33 -15.43 3.45
CA PRO A 296 -1.76 -14.87 2.23
C PRO A 296 -2.37 -15.41 0.94
N ALA A 297 -2.25 -14.66 -0.14
CA ALA A 297 -2.54 -15.18 -1.47
C ALA A 297 -1.51 -16.26 -1.82
N ALA A 298 -2.01 -17.45 -2.11
CA ALA A 298 -1.24 -18.61 -2.55
C ALA A 298 -1.44 -18.86 -4.06
N ASP A 299 -0.72 -19.85 -4.59
CA ASP A 299 -0.87 -20.36 -5.96
C ASP A 299 -0.79 -19.28 -7.05
N LEU A 300 0.16 -18.37 -6.93
CA LEU A 300 0.37 -17.32 -7.93
C LEU A 300 1.06 -17.86 -9.18
N VAL A 301 1.80 -18.95 -9.06
CA VAL A 301 2.39 -19.69 -10.18
C VAL A 301 1.60 -20.99 -10.41
N PRO A 302 0.80 -21.10 -11.49
CA PRO A 302 -0.02 -22.28 -11.77
C PRO A 302 0.80 -23.55 -12.01
N GLY A 303 0.22 -24.71 -11.66
CA GLY A 303 0.89 -26.02 -11.79
C GLY A 303 1.89 -26.32 -10.68
N VAL A 304 2.09 -25.37 -9.77
CA VAL A 304 2.71 -25.57 -8.45
C VAL A 304 1.56 -25.50 -7.44
N THR A 305 0.74 -26.56 -7.35
CA THR A 305 -0.43 -26.57 -6.45
C THR A 305 0.02 -26.48 -4.99
N LEU A 306 -0.47 -25.49 -4.25
CA LEU A 306 -0.47 -25.38 -2.79
C LEU A 306 -1.92 -25.23 -2.30
N GLY A 307 -2.57 -26.34 -1.99
CA GLY A 307 -3.92 -26.28 -1.41
C GLY A 307 -4.27 -27.52 -0.60
N THR A 308 -4.31 -27.31 0.71
CA THR A 308 -5.07 -28.05 1.74
C THR A 308 -4.79 -29.56 1.90
N ASP A 309 -4.03 -29.84 2.97
CA ASP A 309 -4.24 -30.89 3.98
C ASP A 309 -3.24 -32.03 4.11
N VAL A 310 -2.38 -32.33 3.13
CA VAL A 310 -1.24 -33.25 3.35
C VAL A 310 -0.12 -32.98 2.34
N PHE A 311 0.78 -32.03 2.62
CA PHE A 311 2.10 -32.09 1.98
C PHE A 311 3.08 -32.77 2.95
N PRO A 312 3.91 -33.71 2.49
CA PRO A 312 5.10 -34.06 3.25
C PRO A 312 5.95 -32.79 3.35
N GLU A 313 6.42 -32.42 4.56
CA GLU A 313 7.38 -31.34 4.81
C GLU A 313 8.52 -31.28 3.75
N ARG A 314 8.86 -32.45 3.20
CA ARG A 314 9.85 -32.66 2.13
C ARG A 314 9.68 -31.77 0.89
N LEU A 315 8.48 -31.30 0.56
CA LEU A 315 8.23 -30.49 -0.65
C LEU A 315 8.08 -28.97 -0.37
N LEU A 316 8.09 -28.54 0.90
CA LEU A 316 7.86 -27.14 1.26
C LEU A 316 8.96 -26.22 0.72
N ALA A 317 10.23 -26.62 0.88
CA ALA A 317 11.37 -25.90 0.32
C ALA A 317 11.30 -25.79 -1.21
N GLU A 318 10.94 -26.87 -1.90
CA GLU A 318 10.83 -26.91 -3.36
C GLU A 318 9.70 -25.99 -3.84
N SER A 319 8.54 -26.05 -3.19
CA SER A 319 7.41 -25.17 -3.50
C SER A 319 7.75 -23.70 -3.27
N PHE A 320 8.43 -23.38 -2.17
CA PHE A 320 8.88 -22.01 -1.89
C PHE A 320 9.81 -21.49 -2.99
N LEU A 321 10.81 -22.28 -3.41
CA LEU A 321 11.70 -21.91 -4.51
C LEU A 321 10.90 -21.64 -5.79
N LEU A 322 9.98 -22.53 -6.17
CA LEU A 322 9.21 -22.41 -7.40
C LEU A 322 8.26 -21.19 -7.40
N GLN A 323 7.55 -20.94 -6.29
CA GLN A 323 6.67 -19.77 -6.15
C GLN A 323 7.47 -18.46 -6.20
N ASN A 324 8.68 -18.45 -5.65
CA ASN A 324 9.61 -17.31 -5.74
C ASN A 324 10.39 -17.27 -7.08
N GLY A 325 10.23 -18.25 -7.96
CA GLY A 325 10.93 -18.33 -9.24
C GLY A 325 12.43 -18.61 -9.13
N PHE A 326 12.91 -19.18 -8.01
CA PHE A 326 14.27 -19.70 -7.86
C PHE A 326 14.40 -21.10 -8.45
N ARG A 327 15.62 -21.46 -8.85
CA ARG A 327 15.97 -22.82 -9.32
C ARG A 327 16.68 -23.62 -8.24
N GLU A 328 17.58 -22.96 -7.52
CA GLU A 328 18.50 -23.58 -6.57
C GLU A 328 18.47 -22.84 -5.22
N LEU A 329 18.98 -23.48 -4.17
CA LEU A 329 18.97 -22.96 -2.80
C LEU A 329 19.98 -21.83 -2.55
N ASP A 330 21.05 -21.78 -3.33
CA ASP A 330 22.14 -20.81 -3.24
C ASP A 330 22.04 -19.69 -4.29
N GLU A 331 20.98 -19.70 -5.11
CA GLU A 331 20.71 -18.63 -6.06
C GLU A 331 20.49 -17.31 -5.31
N VAL A 332 21.05 -16.22 -5.82
CA VAL A 332 20.82 -14.88 -5.29
C VAL A 332 20.47 -13.91 -6.39
N ASP A 333 19.61 -12.94 -6.09
CA ASP A 333 19.36 -11.85 -7.03
C ASP A 333 20.53 -10.84 -7.11
N GLY A 334 20.36 -9.79 -7.90
CA GLY A 334 21.39 -8.75 -8.09
C GLY A 334 21.84 -8.10 -6.78
N ALA A 335 20.93 -7.94 -5.81
CA ALA A 335 21.19 -7.37 -4.49
C ALA A 335 21.73 -8.40 -3.49
N GLY A 336 21.90 -9.66 -3.88
CA GLY A 336 22.43 -10.72 -3.03
C GLY A 336 21.39 -11.37 -2.12
N TRP A 337 20.09 -11.25 -2.42
CA TRP A 337 19.04 -11.91 -1.64
C TRP A 337 18.88 -13.37 -2.06
N SER A 338 19.09 -14.28 -1.11
CA SER A 338 18.91 -15.73 -1.25
C SER A 338 17.45 -16.16 -0.97
N PRO A 339 17.05 -17.38 -1.36
CA PRO A 339 15.79 -17.98 -0.91
C PRO A 339 15.57 -17.87 0.59
N LEU A 340 16.62 -18.14 1.38
CA LEU A 340 16.55 -18.07 2.84
C LEU A 340 16.35 -16.64 3.36
N ALA A 341 16.95 -15.63 2.71
CA ALA A 341 16.71 -14.22 3.04
C ALA A 341 15.25 -13.80 2.77
N TYR A 342 14.66 -14.26 1.65
CA TYR A 342 13.25 -14.05 1.37
C TYR A 342 12.32 -14.83 2.32
N ALA A 343 12.69 -16.05 2.72
CA ALA A 343 11.93 -16.83 3.71
C ALA A 343 11.93 -16.14 5.09
N ALA A 344 13.05 -15.56 5.52
CA ALA A 344 13.13 -14.76 6.74
C ALA A 344 12.28 -13.48 6.68
N LEU A 345 12.17 -12.86 5.50
CA LEU A 345 11.22 -11.77 5.28
C LEU A 345 9.77 -12.25 5.41
N GLY A 346 9.47 -13.45 4.91
CA GLY A 346 8.17 -14.14 5.06
C GLY A 346 7.79 -14.47 6.49
N GLY A 347 8.78 -14.81 7.32
CA GLY A 347 8.58 -15.08 8.73
C GLY A 347 7.93 -16.43 9.05
N ASP A 348 7.89 -17.36 8.09
CA ASP A 348 7.34 -18.70 8.25
C ASP A 348 8.44 -19.68 8.73
N PRO A 349 8.38 -20.17 9.99
CA PRO A 349 9.40 -21.06 10.54
C PRO A 349 9.48 -22.40 9.81
N GLU A 350 8.35 -22.93 9.32
CA GLU A 350 8.32 -24.22 8.64
C GLU A 350 9.09 -24.14 7.31
N VAL A 351 8.92 -23.05 6.56
CA VAL A 351 9.66 -22.80 5.31
C VAL A 351 11.15 -22.64 5.59
N ILE A 352 11.52 -21.87 6.61
CA ILE A 352 12.92 -21.68 7.00
C ILE A 352 13.56 -23.01 7.38
N GLN A 353 12.88 -23.80 8.22
CA GLN A 353 13.34 -25.12 8.63
C GLN A 353 13.51 -26.06 7.43
N ALA A 354 12.56 -26.07 6.50
CA ALA A 354 12.65 -26.89 5.29
C ALA A 354 13.85 -26.51 4.40
N LEU A 355 14.15 -25.21 4.25
CA LEU A 355 15.31 -24.74 3.49
C LEU A 355 16.63 -25.12 4.20
N LEU A 356 16.70 -25.00 5.53
CA LEU A 356 17.88 -25.37 6.32
C LEU A 356 18.14 -26.88 6.28
N GLN A 357 17.10 -27.71 6.36
CA GLN A 357 17.22 -29.18 6.21
C GLN A 357 17.80 -29.58 4.85
N LYS A 358 17.52 -28.79 3.80
CA LYS A 358 18.11 -28.94 2.46
C LYS A 358 19.51 -28.30 2.33
N ARG A 359 20.10 -27.85 3.45
CA ARG A 359 21.44 -27.23 3.56
C ARG A 359 21.56 -25.86 2.91
N ALA A 360 20.50 -25.05 2.90
CA ALA A 360 20.63 -23.62 2.62
C ALA A 360 21.58 -22.98 3.65
N ASP A 361 22.47 -22.09 3.21
CA ASP A 361 23.49 -21.47 4.06
C ASP A 361 22.90 -20.29 4.89
N PRO A 362 22.77 -20.42 6.22
CA PRO A 362 22.24 -19.36 7.08
C PRO A 362 23.21 -18.19 7.28
N SER A 363 24.49 -18.37 6.92
CA SER A 363 25.51 -17.32 7.04
C SER A 363 25.46 -16.31 5.88
N THR A 364 24.60 -16.57 4.87
CA THR A 364 24.39 -15.67 3.75
C THR A 364 23.94 -14.28 4.20
N ARG A 365 24.47 -13.27 3.51
CA ARG A 365 24.15 -11.85 3.75
C ARG A 365 23.78 -11.18 2.43
N THR A 366 22.88 -10.22 2.50
CA THR A 366 22.55 -9.38 1.34
C THR A 366 23.78 -8.57 0.95
N ARG A 367 23.99 -8.32 -0.35
CA ARG A 367 25.10 -7.49 -0.83
C ARG A 367 24.71 -6.00 -0.85
N ALA A 368 23.46 -5.71 -1.20
CA ALA A 368 22.93 -4.36 -1.32
C ALA A 368 21.56 -4.24 -0.64
N ALA A 369 21.12 -2.99 -0.43
CA ALA A 369 19.79 -2.72 0.07
C ALA A 369 18.72 -3.24 -0.90
N ASN A 370 17.59 -3.70 -0.37
CA ASN A 370 16.47 -4.09 -1.22
C ASN A 370 15.84 -2.84 -1.85
N ALA A 371 15.54 -2.89 -3.15
CA ALA A 371 14.98 -1.74 -3.85
C ALA A 371 13.59 -1.33 -3.34
N TYR A 372 12.81 -2.27 -2.78
CA TYR A 372 11.39 -2.10 -2.46
C TYR A 372 11.07 -2.03 -0.96
N ILE A 373 12.03 -2.36 -0.08
CA ILE A 373 11.84 -2.34 1.38
C ILE A 373 13.08 -1.80 2.12
N ASN A 374 12.91 -1.31 3.34
CA ASN A 374 13.95 -0.67 4.15
C ASN A 374 14.97 -1.62 4.80
N VAL A 375 15.33 -2.71 4.11
CA VAL A 375 16.42 -3.59 4.54
C VAL A 375 17.73 -3.13 3.91
N PRO A 376 18.75 -2.77 4.71
CA PRO A 376 20.03 -2.31 4.21
C PRO A 376 20.85 -3.45 3.57
N GLY A 377 21.92 -3.08 2.87
CA GLY A 377 22.93 -4.05 2.44
C GLY A 377 23.67 -4.66 3.63
N ASN A 378 24.32 -5.79 3.40
CA ASN A 378 25.02 -6.55 4.44
C ASN A 378 24.10 -7.03 5.58
N ALA A 379 22.81 -7.21 5.32
CA ALA A 379 21.86 -7.76 6.28
C ALA A 379 21.99 -9.28 6.33
N SER A 380 22.03 -9.86 7.54
CA SER A 380 21.91 -11.31 7.75
C SER A 380 20.44 -11.74 7.72
N VAL A 381 20.20 -13.02 7.45
CA VAL A 381 18.86 -13.65 7.52
C VAL A 381 18.15 -13.32 8.84
N VAL A 382 18.86 -13.43 9.97
CA VAL A 382 18.36 -13.08 11.31
C VAL A 382 17.96 -11.61 11.42
N SER A 383 18.79 -10.70 10.90
CA SER A 383 18.49 -9.27 10.96
C SER A 383 17.26 -8.90 10.12
N ILE A 384 17.00 -9.61 9.02
CA ILE A 384 15.81 -9.42 8.18
C ILE A 384 14.55 -9.80 8.94
N ALA A 385 14.53 -10.99 9.55
CA ALA A 385 13.37 -11.44 10.35
C ALA A 385 13.12 -10.52 11.56
N ALA A 386 14.18 -10.13 12.27
CA ALA A 386 14.09 -9.22 13.42
C ALA A 386 13.57 -7.83 13.02
N PHE A 387 14.01 -7.29 11.89
CA PHE A 387 13.59 -5.96 11.40
C PHE A 387 12.07 -5.86 11.22
N TYR A 388 11.41 -6.95 10.82
CA TYR A 388 9.96 -7.02 10.62
C TYR A 388 9.18 -7.66 11.77
N SER A 389 9.83 -7.89 12.91
CA SER A 389 9.23 -8.54 14.09
C SER A 389 8.66 -9.93 13.76
N ASN A 390 9.30 -10.66 12.86
CA ASN A 390 8.97 -12.05 12.57
C ASN A 390 9.60 -12.96 13.63
N ASN A 391 9.17 -12.81 14.88
CA ASN A 391 9.82 -13.44 16.03
C ASN A 391 9.81 -14.97 15.97
N ALA A 392 8.73 -15.56 15.45
CA ALA A 392 8.63 -17.01 15.29
C ALA A 392 9.71 -17.57 14.35
N ALA A 393 10.18 -16.78 13.37
CA ALA A 393 11.26 -17.18 12.45
C ALA A 393 12.66 -17.10 13.09
N LEU A 394 12.77 -16.58 14.32
CA LEU A 394 14.01 -16.49 15.08
C LEU A 394 14.17 -17.62 16.11
N GLU A 395 13.10 -18.38 16.36
CA GLU A 395 13.09 -19.59 17.19
C GLU A 395 13.62 -20.79 16.39
#